data_AF-A0A2K5S5Y1-F1
#
_entry.id   AF-A0A2K5S5Y1-F1
#
_cell.length_a   1.000
_cell.length_b   1.000
_cell.length_c   1.000
_cell.angle_alpha   90.00
_cell.angle_beta   90.00
_cell.angle_gamma   90.00
#
_symmetry.space_group_name_H-M   'P 1'
#
loop_
_entity.id
_entity.type
_entity.pdbx_description
1 polymer ?
#
loop_
_entity_poly.entity_id
_entity_poly.type
_entity_poly.pdbx_seq_one_letter_code
_entity_poly.pdbx_strand_id
1 'polypeptide(L)'
;MAAVSLRLGDLVCGLLCCQPTFFPLFTLQIVNPPKDLKKPRGKKCFFVKFFGTEDHAWIKVEQLKPYHAHKEEMIKINKGKRFQQAVDAVEEFLRRAKGKDQTSSHNSADDKNRRNSRKVKKNMGEGKKRVSSGSSERGSKSPLKRAQEQSPRKRGRPPKDEKDLTIPESSTVKGMMAGPMATFKWQPTASEVRSSPAGSSLGLQLRPAVCYQAITKKLKICEEETGSTSIQAADSTAVNGSITPTDKKIGFLGLGLMGSGIVSNLLKMGHTVTVWNRTAEKGWCLFVQGSEGARLGRTPAEVVSTCDITFACVSDPKAAKDLVLGPSGVLQGIRPGKCYVDMSTVDADTVTELAQVIVSRGGRFLEAPVSGNQQLSNDGMLVILAAGDRGLYEDCSSCFQAMGKTSFFLGEVGNAAKMMLIVNMVQGSFMATIAEGLTLAQVTGQSQQTLLDILNQGQLASIFLDQKCQNILQGNFKPDFYLKYIQKDLRLAIALGDAVNHPTPMAAAANEVYKRAKALDQSDNDMSAVYRAYIH
;
A
#
# COMPACT_ATOMS: atom_id res chain seq x y z
N MET A 1 34.85 2.36 -1.87
CA MET A 1 34.96 1.99 -0.44
C MET A 1 36.00 0.89 -0.32
N ALA A 2 36.83 0.87 0.73
CA ALA A 2 37.81 -0.20 0.92
C ALA A 2 37.13 -1.56 1.17
N ALA A 3 37.68 -2.64 0.61
CA ALA A 3 37.16 -3.99 0.80
C ALA A 3 37.51 -4.50 2.21
N VAL A 4 36.57 -4.39 3.15
CA VAL A 4 36.79 -4.90 4.51
C VAL A 4 36.78 -6.42 4.52
N SER A 5 37.92 -7.02 4.90
CA SER A 5 38.07 -8.48 5.02
C SER A 5 37.51 -8.99 6.34
N LEU A 6 36.22 -9.33 6.35
CA LEU A 6 35.53 -9.95 7.48
C LEU A 6 36.01 -11.39 7.75
N ARG A 7 36.08 -11.78 9.02
CA ARG A 7 36.57 -13.09 9.51
C ARG A 7 35.57 -13.76 10.47
N LEU A 8 35.79 -15.04 10.76
CA LEU A 8 35.09 -15.75 11.83
C LEU A 8 35.34 -15.07 13.18
N GLY A 9 34.27 -14.86 13.95
CA GLY A 9 34.29 -14.14 15.23
C GLY A 9 33.93 -12.65 15.15
N ASP A 10 34.02 -12.03 13.96
CA ASP A 10 33.81 -10.59 13.80
C ASP A 10 32.37 -10.16 14.13
N LEU A 11 32.26 -8.97 14.74
CA LEU A 11 31.00 -8.27 14.99
C LEU A 11 30.61 -7.45 13.76
N VAL A 12 29.44 -7.76 13.19
CA VAL A 12 28.96 -7.17 11.94
C VAL A 12 27.50 -6.73 12.05
N CYS A 13 27.12 -5.75 11.24
CA CYS A 13 25.77 -5.27 11.08
C CYS A 13 25.19 -5.78 9.77
N GLY A 14 24.02 -6.40 9.81
CA GLY A 14 23.32 -6.90 8.63
C GLY A 14 22.25 -5.93 8.14
N LEU A 15 22.29 -5.59 6.84
CA LEU A 15 21.17 -4.99 6.11
C LEU A 15 20.32 -6.10 5.48
N LEU A 16 19.20 -6.45 6.11
CA LEU A 16 18.18 -7.32 5.52
C LEU A 16 17.41 -6.55 4.44
N CYS A 17 17.98 -6.50 3.24
CA CYS A 17 17.40 -5.79 2.12
C CYS A 17 16.26 -6.59 1.47
N CYS A 18 15.02 -6.26 1.82
CA CYS A 18 13.80 -6.67 1.12
C CYS A 18 13.20 -5.45 0.41
N GLN A 19 13.65 -5.15 -0.81
CA GLN A 19 13.07 -4.06 -1.62
C GLN A 19 11.53 -4.22 -1.71
N PRO A 20 10.73 -3.15 -1.49
CA PRO A 20 11.13 -1.74 -1.34
C PRO A 20 11.30 -1.25 0.12
N THR A 21 11.17 -2.11 1.14
CA THR A 21 11.26 -1.71 2.56
C THR A 21 12.59 -2.10 3.20
N PHE A 22 13.38 -1.10 3.57
CA PHE A 22 14.58 -1.30 4.41
C PHE A 22 14.16 -1.75 5.81
N PHE A 23 14.36 -3.02 6.13
CA PHE A 23 14.20 -3.57 7.48
C PHE A 23 15.37 -3.11 8.39
N PRO A 24 15.16 -3.06 9.72
CA PRO A 24 16.15 -2.55 10.66
C PRO A 24 17.48 -3.30 10.58
N LEU A 25 18.59 -2.56 10.75
CA LEU A 25 19.90 -3.18 10.85
C LEU A 25 20.01 -3.96 12.16
N PHE A 26 20.48 -5.21 12.08
CA PHE A 26 20.71 -6.09 13.24
C PHE A 26 22.19 -6.23 13.56
N THR A 27 22.51 -6.41 14.83
CA THR A 27 23.86 -6.73 15.33
C THR A 27 24.08 -8.25 15.32
N LEU A 28 25.19 -8.69 14.73
CA LEU A 28 25.44 -10.09 14.39
C LEU A 28 26.88 -10.48 14.72
N GLN A 29 27.11 -11.77 14.96
CA GLN A 29 28.46 -12.37 15.00
C GLN A 29 28.63 -13.37 13.87
N ILE A 30 29.78 -13.34 13.18
CA ILE A 30 30.14 -14.41 12.23
C ILE A 30 30.56 -15.66 13.02
N VAL A 31 29.84 -16.78 12.85
CA VAL A 31 30.07 -18.04 13.58
C VAL A 31 30.16 -19.23 12.63
N ASN A 32 30.69 -20.35 13.09
CA ASN A 32 30.73 -21.58 12.30
C ASN A 32 29.31 -22.18 12.14
N PRO A 33 28.94 -22.70 10.96
CA PRO A 33 27.66 -23.37 10.77
C PRO A 33 27.59 -24.71 11.54
N PRO A 34 26.40 -25.10 12.05
CA PRO A 34 26.14 -26.45 12.52
C PRO A 34 26.42 -27.48 11.43
N LYS A 35 26.83 -28.70 11.83
CA LYS A 35 27.30 -29.77 10.92
C LYS A 35 26.25 -30.16 9.85
N ASP A 36 24.98 -29.94 10.13
CA ASP A 36 23.86 -30.37 9.28
C ASP A 36 23.39 -29.29 8.26
N LEU A 37 23.90 -28.05 8.36
CA LEU A 37 23.45 -26.94 7.52
C LEU A 37 24.25 -26.82 6.21
N LYS A 38 23.58 -27.09 5.08
CA LYS A 38 24.17 -26.89 3.74
C LYS A 38 24.30 -25.40 3.40
N LYS A 39 25.48 -24.99 2.93
CA LYS A 39 25.76 -23.62 2.48
C LYS A 39 25.02 -23.30 1.15
N PRO A 40 24.41 -22.12 1.00
CA PRO A 40 23.82 -21.68 -0.27
C PRO A 40 24.85 -21.65 -1.42
N ARG A 41 24.48 -22.18 -2.59
CA ARG A 41 25.34 -22.18 -3.78
C ARG A 41 25.38 -20.80 -4.45
N GLY A 42 26.54 -20.46 -5.02
CA GLY A 42 26.67 -19.35 -6.00
C GLY A 42 27.03 -17.96 -5.49
N LYS A 43 27.04 -17.69 -4.16
CA LYS A 43 27.46 -16.38 -3.62
C LYS A 43 28.35 -16.52 -2.38
N LYS A 44 29.22 -15.51 -2.13
CA LYS A 44 29.97 -15.41 -0.87
C LYS A 44 29.02 -15.03 0.25
N CYS A 45 28.72 -15.99 1.13
CA CYS A 45 27.91 -15.80 2.33
C CYS A 45 28.69 -16.26 3.57
N PHE A 46 28.47 -15.55 4.68
CA PHE A 46 28.86 -15.95 6.03
C PHE A 46 27.65 -16.51 6.78
N PHE A 47 27.93 -17.42 7.72
CA PHE A 47 26.93 -17.86 8.68
C PHE A 47 27.04 -16.98 9.93
N VAL A 48 25.92 -16.50 10.44
CA VAL A 48 25.87 -15.49 11.50
C VAL A 48 24.86 -15.85 12.58
N LYS A 49 25.20 -15.55 13.85
CA LYS A 49 24.27 -15.55 14.99
C LYS A 49 23.79 -14.12 15.25
N PHE A 50 22.51 -13.97 15.59
CA PHE A 50 21.91 -12.69 15.96
C PHE A 50 22.13 -12.40 17.45
N PHE A 51 22.61 -11.21 17.81
CA PHE A 51 22.79 -10.86 19.23
C PHE A 51 21.43 -10.64 19.91
N GLY A 52 21.29 -11.17 21.13
CA GLY A 52 20.05 -11.14 21.90
C GLY A 52 19.04 -12.25 21.54
N THR A 53 19.34 -13.14 20.59
CA THR A 53 18.50 -14.30 20.26
C THR A 53 19.33 -15.59 20.05
N GLU A 54 18.65 -16.73 19.91
CA GLU A 54 19.24 -18.00 19.47
C GLU A 54 19.17 -18.21 17.94
N ASP A 55 18.81 -17.17 17.18
CA ASP A 55 18.63 -17.26 15.73
C ASP A 55 19.97 -17.24 14.98
N HIS A 56 20.01 -17.97 13.87
CA HIS A 56 21.17 -18.07 13.00
C HIS A 56 20.75 -18.05 11.51
N ALA A 57 21.55 -17.43 10.64
CA ALA A 57 21.26 -17.35 9.21
C ALA A 57 22.52 -17.33 8.32
N TRP A 58 22.34 -17.59 7.03
CA TRP A 58 23.35 -17.29 5.99
C TRP A 58 23.08 -15.91 5.40
N ILE A 59 24.02 -14.96 5.55
CA ILE A 59 23.91 -13.61 4.99
C ILE A 59 25.03 -13.36 3.97
N LYS A 60 24.71 -12.67 2.87
CA LYS A 60 25.66 -12.35 1.79
C LYS A 60 26.65 -11.30 2.27
N VAL A 61 27.93 -11.41 1.87
CA VAL A 61 28.98 -10.45 2.29
C VAL A 61 28.63 -9.01 1.93
N GLU A 62 27.97 -8.79 0.79
CA GLU A 62 27.50 -7.47 0.31
C GLU A 62 26.47 -6.78 1.23
N GLN A 63 25.85 -7.53 2.15
CA GLN A 63 24.85 -7.07 3.12
C GLN A 63 25.43 -6.85 4.53
N LEU A 64 26.71 -7.14 4.75
CA LEU A 64 27.37 -7.05 6.05
C LEU A 64 28.33 -5.85 6.11
N LYS A 65 28.20 -5.04 7.17
CA LYS A 65 29.09 -3.92 7.48
C LYS A 65 29.78 -4.13 8.84
N PRO A 66 31.00 -3.60 9.11
CA PRO A 66 31.63 -3.73 10.42
C PRO A 66 30.87 -2.95 11.51
N TYR A 67 30.65 -3.58 12.68
CA TYR A 67 29.84 -3.01 13.76
C TYR A 67 30.37 -1.67 14.29
N HIS A 68 31.65 -1.62 14.68
CA HIS A 68 32.24 -0.44 15.31
C HIS A 68 32.21 0.82 14.43
N ALA A 69 32.34 0.67 13.12
CA ALA A 69 32.37 1.81 12.19
C ALA A 69 30.98 2.42 11.90
N HIS A 70 29.88 1.70 12.19
CA HIS A 70 28.52 2.12 11.81
C HIS A 70 27.54 2.20 13.00
N LYS A 71 28.01 1.93 14.23
CA LYS A 71 27.17 1.89 15.45
C LYS A 71 26.38 3.19 15.68
N GLU A 72 27.03 4.34 15.59
CA GLU A 72 26.40 5.64 15.89
C GLU A 72 25.37 6.06 14.84
N GLU A 73 25.63 5.74 13.56
CA GLU A 73 24.67 5.91 12.46
C GLU A 73 23.42 5.06 12.72
N MET A 74 23.60 3.81 13.15
CA MET A 74 22.51 2.88 13.42
C MET A 74 21.64 3.26 14.64
N ILE A 75 22.23 3.74 15.73
CA ILE A 75 21.47 4.22 16.90
C ILE A 75 20.61 5.45 16.55
N LYS A 76 21.07 6.29 15.62
CA LYS A 76 20.27 7.43 15.11
C LYS A 76 19.10 6.98 14.23
N ILE A 77 19.32 5.93 13.41
CA ILE A 77 18.31 5.40 12.48
C ILE A 77 17.26 4.52 13.19
N ASN A 78 17.64 3.74 14.20
CA ASN A 78 16.78 2.73 14.82
C ASN A 78 16.58 2.95 16.33
N LYS A 79 15.34 3.25 16.73
CA LYS A 79 14.93 3.51 18.13
C LYS A 79 14.14 2.36 18.78
N GLY A 80 14.09 1.18 18.15
CA GLY A 80 13.30 0.05 18.65
C GLY A 80 13.91 -0.60 19.91
N LYS A 81 13.09 -0.92 20.91
CA LYS A 81 13.53 -1.55 22.18
C LYS A 81 14.38 -2.82 21.98
N ARG A 82 14.02 -3.68 21.02
CA ARG A 82 14.78 -4.90 20.67
C ARG A 82 16.17 -4.58 20.08
N PHE A 83 16.30 -3.52 19.30
CA PHE A 83 17.59 -3.09 18.76
C PHE A 83 18.49 -2.56 19.89
N GLN A 84 17.94 -1.77 20.82
CA GLN A 84 18.69 -1.33 21.99
C GLN A 84 19.18 -2.53 22.82
N GLN A 85 18.30 -3.49 23.12
CA GLN A 85 18.69 -4.74 23.81
C GLN A 85 19.81 -5.52 23.09
N ALA A 86 19.79 -5.55 21.75
CA ALA A 86 20.83 -6.21 20.95
C ALA A 86 22.15 -5.40 20.89
N VAL A 87 22.11 -4.08 21.03
CA VAL A 87 23.30 -3.22 21.20
C VAL A 87 23.88 -3.41 22.61
N ASP A 88 23.04 -3.37 23.64
CA ASP A 88 23.43 -3.55 25.05
C ASP A 88 24.08 -4.94 25.26
N ALA A 89 23.54 -5.99 24.64
CA ALA A 89 24.10 -7.35 24.67
C ALA A 89 25.49 -7.45 23.99
N VAL A 90 25.72 -6.71 22.90
CA VAL A 90 27.04 -6.63 22.25
C VAL A 90 28.04 -5.87 23.14
N GLU A 91 27.60 -4.79 23.78
CA GLU A 91 28.45 -4.05 24.73
C GLU A 91 28.82 -4.90 25.95
N GLU A 92 27.87 -5.69 26.48
CA GLU A 92 28.16 -6.62 27.57
C GLU A 92 29.14 -7.72 27.13
N PHE A 93 28.96 -8.28 25.93
CA PHE A 93 29.90 -9.26 25.36
C PHE A 93 31.32 -8.69 25.24
N LEU A 94 31.46 -7.47 24.71
CA LEU A 94 32.75 -6.75 24.62
C LEU A 94 33.35 -6.46 26.00
N ARG A 95 32.53 -6.12 27.00
CA ARG A 95 32.97 -5.92 28.40
C ARG A 95 33.47 -7.22 29.02
N ARG A 96 32.79 -8.34 28.78
CA ARG A 96 33.20 -9.68 29.26
C ARG A 96 34.48 -10.16 28.55
N ALA A 97 34.70 -9.82 27.28
CA ALA A 97 35.95 -10.10 26.58
C ALA A 97 37.15 -9.34 27.20
N LYS A 98 37.03 -8.02 27.40
CA LYS A 98 38.08 -7.20 28.04
C LYS A 98 38.42 -7.63 29.47
N GLY A 99 37.45 -8.19 30.20
CA GLY A 99 37.69 -8.74 31.55
C GLY A 99 38.53 -10.04 31.56
N LYS A 100 38.57 -10.80 30.46
CA LYS A 100 39.42 -12.00 30.32
C LYS A 100 40.86 -11.64 30.02
N ASP A 101 41.12 -10.64 29.17
CA ASP A 101 42.48 -10.21 28.85
C ASP A 101 43.23 -9.61 30.05
N GLN A 102 42.52 -9.03 31.03
CA GLN A 102 43.09 -8.53 32.27
C GLN A 102 43.36 -9.60 33.34
N THR A 103 42.81 -10.82 33.19
CA THR A 103 43.09 -11.95 34.10
C THR A 103 44.22 -12.87 33.63
N SER A 104 44.75 -12.65 32.41
CA SER A 104 45.90 -13.38 31.85
C SER A 104 47.23 -12.63 31.89
N SER A 105 47.30 -11.39 32.39
CA SER A 105 48.51 -10.53 32.35
C SER A 105 49.11 -10.16 33.71
N HIS A 106 48.62 -10.74 34.82
CA HIS A 106 49.13 -10.51 36.18
C HIS A 106 49.31 -11.81 36.98
N ASN A 107 50.11 -12.74 36.44
CA ASN A 107 50.60 -13.93 37.16
C ASN A 107 52.01 -14.35 36.65
N SER A 108 52.94 -13.38 36.57
CA SER A 108 54.36 -13.66 36.24
C SER A 108 55.32 -12.61 36.82
N ALA A 109 55.13 -12.23 38.10
CA ALA A 109 56.10 -11.52 38.93
C ALA A 109 55.60 -11.40 40.38
N ASP A 110 55.76 -12.44 41.20
CA ASP A 110 56.20 -12.35 42.61
C ASP A 110 56.07 -13.71 43.34
N ASP A 111 56.95 -14.65 42.99
CA ASP A 111 57.29 -15.76 43.88
C ASP A 111 58.47 -15.34 44.77
N LYS A 112 58.23 -14.43 45.74
CA LYS A 112 59.20 -14.05 46.78
C LYS A 112 58.70 -13.15 47.94
N ASN A 113 57.58 -13.48 48.60
CA ASN A 113 57.44 -13.29 50.07
C ASN A 113 56.08 -13.76 50.62
N ARG A 114 56.02 -14.99 51.16
CA ARG A 114 54.91 -15.44 52.02
C ARG A 114 55.42 -15.90 53.39
N ARG A 115 55.78 -14.94 54.25
CA ARG A 115 55.98 -15.14 55.69
C ARG A 115 55.66 -13.88 56.51
N ASN A 116 54.40 -13.73 56.93
CA ASN A 116 53.98 -13.48 58.32
C ASN A 116 52.51 -13.05 58.44
N SER A 117 51.91 -13.28 59.63
CA SER A 117 50.67 -12.67 60.20
C SER A 117 49.41 -12.64 59.29
N ARG A 118 48.31 -13.39 59.49
CA ARG A 118 47.51 -13.73 60.70
C ARG A 118 47.13 -12.51 61.57
N LYS A 119 45.82 -12.43 61.92
CA LYS A 119 45.06 -11.40 62.69
C LYS A 119 44.52 -10.23 61.81
N VAL A 120 43.31 -9.67 62.01
CA VAL A 120 42.30 -9.84 63.08
C VAL A 120 40.83 -9.58 62.61
N LYS A 121 39.83 -9.93 63.44
CA LYS A 121 38.36 -9.77 63.25
C LYS A 121 37.82 -8.34 63.53
N LYS A 122 36.50 -8.13 63.25
CA LYS A 122 35.53 -7.08 63.71
C LYS A 122 35.20 -5.96 62.69
N ASN A 123 34.01 -5.34 62.65
CA ASN A 123 32.65 -5.68 63.17
C ASN A 123 31.55 -4.83 62.47
N MET A 124 30.30 -5.32 62.50
CA MET A 124 28.97 -4.66 62.72
C MET A 124 28.72 -3.17 62.41
N GLY A 125 27.49 -2.85 61.93
CA GLY A 125 26.80 -1.59 62.25
C GLY A 125 25.66 -1.17 61.29
N GLU A 126 24.39 -1.19 61.74
CA GLU A 126 23.23 -0.67 61.00
C GLU A 126 22.99 0.84 61.21
N GLY A 127 22.23 1.49 60.32
CA GLY A 127 21.72 2.86 60.52
C GLY A 127 20.51 3.21 59.63
N LYS A 128 19.44 3.75 60.21
CA LYS A 128 18.13 4.05 59.57
C LYS A 128 17.68 5.48 59.95
N LYS A 129 17.23 6.34 59.00
CA LYS A 129 16.02 7.23 59.09
C LYS A 129 15.97 8.45 58.13
N ARG A 130 14.75 8.68 57.58
CA ARG A 130 14.05 9.97 57.23
C ARG A 130 14.72 10.88 56.16
N VAL A 131 14.03 11.76 55.41
CA VAL A 131 13.16 12.95 55.72
C VAL A 131 12.32 13.25 54.44
N SER A 132 10.98 13.25 54.40
CA SER A 132 9.93 14.28 54.71
C SER A 132 9.84 15.57 53.85
N SER A 133 8.78 15.66 53.02
CA SER A 133 7.87 16.80 52.68
C SER A 133 8.29 18.28 52.77
N GLY A 134 7.91 19.07 51.75
CA GLY A 134 7.78 20.54 51.78
C GLY A 134 7.11 21.12 50.52
N SER A 135 6.36 22.23 50.62
CA SER A 135 5.43 22.74 49.57
C SER A 135 5.43 24.27 49.42
N SER A 136 5.26 24.78 48.19
CA SER A 136 4.73 26.12 47.81
C SER A 136 5.05 26.42 46.32
N GLU A 137 4.58 27.49 45.67
CA GLU A 137 3.24 28.05 45.39
C GLU A 137 3.51 29.24 44.40
N ARG A 138 2.61 29.48 43.42
CA ARG A 138 2.43 30.74 42.63
C ARG A 138 3.53 31.26 41.67
N GLY A 139 3.08 31.92 40.60
CA GLY A 139 3.93 32.80 39.76
C GLY A 139 3.40 33.02 38.33
N SER A 140 2.41 33.89 38.14
CA SER A 140 1.74 34.12 36.84
C SER A 140 2.24 35.37 36.09
N LYS A 141 1.97 35.40 34.76
CA LYS A 141 1.90 36.56 33.81
C LYS A 141 2.98 36.66 32.72
N SER A 142 2.60 37.38 31.66
CA SER A 142 3.09 37.29 30.28
C SER A 142 3.57 38.68 29.74
N PRO A 143 3.54 39.03 28.43
CA PRO A 143 4.76 39.39 27.68
C PRO A 143 4.82 40.87 27.21
N LEU A 144 5.93 41.31 26.59
CA LEU A 144 6.05 42.62 25.92
C LEU A 144 6.98 42.63 24.67
N LYS A 145 6.90 43.70 23.88
CA LYS A 145 7.26 43.82 22.44
C LYS A 145 8.49 44.72 22.14
N ARG A 146 8.82 44.80 20.83
CA ARG A 146 9.66 45.79 20.07
C ARG A 146 11.18 45.54 20.09
N ALA A 147 11.97 45.96 19.07
CA ALA A 147 11.72 46.95 18.00
C ALA A 147 12.25 46.54 16.59
N GLN A 148 12.06 47.44 15.61
CA GLN A 148 12.51 47.37 14.20
C GLN A 148 13.99 47.78 14.05
N GLU A 149 14.62 47.48 12.89
CA GLU A 149 15.26 48.50 12.03
C GLU A 149 15.72 47.98 10.63
N GLN A 150 15.35 48.75 9.60
CA GLN A 150 16.09 49.20 8.39
C GLN A 150 16.71 48.25 7.32
N SER A 151 16.43 48.64 6.06
CA SER A 151 17.21 48.40 4.81
C SER A 151 17.51 49.80 4.20
N PRO A 152 18.31 50.04 3.10
CA PRO A 152 18.41 49.24 1.87
C PRO A 152 19.80 49.21 1.15
N ARG A 153 19.92 48.48 0.02
CA ARG A 153 20.92 48.75 -1.05
C ARG A 153 20.36 48.52 -2.47
N LYS A 154 20.84 49.31 -3.44
CA LYS A 154 20.46 49.36 -4.88
C LYS A 154 21.72 49.47 -5.76
N ARG A 155 21.56 49.32 -7.09
CA ARG A 155 22.55 49.42 -8.22
C ARG A 155 23.34 48.11 -8.46
N GLY A 156 23.66 47.70 -9.70
CA GLY A 156 23.41 48.28 -11.04
C GLY A 156 23.86 47.34 -12.19
N ARG A 157 23.75 47.76 -13.46
CA ARG A 157 24.10 47.08 -14.75
C ARG A 157 24.53 48.16 -15.76
N PRO A 158 25.13 47.90 -16.96
CA PRO A 158 25.98 46.81 -17.47
C PRO A 158 27.41 47.35 -17.85
N PRO A 159 28.18 46.74 -18.80
CA PRO A 159 28.09 47.13 -20.22
C PRO A 159 28.11 45.96 -21.24
N LYS A 160 28.08 46.30 -22.55
CA LYS A 160 28.06 45.42 -23.74
C LYS A 160 29.47 45.08 -24.28
N ASP A 161 29.55 44.11 -25.19
CA ASP A 161 30.36 44.20 -26.42
C ASP A 161 29.66 43.50 -27.60
N GLU A 162 29.93 43.95 -28.84
CA GLU A 162 29.29 43.54 -30.10
C GLU A 162 30.25 42.78 -31.04
N LYS A 163 29.70 41.99 -31.98
CA LYS A 163 30.21 41.90 -33.37
C LYS A 163 29.22 41.27 -34.36
N ASP A 164 29.15 41.87 -35.53
CA ASP A 164 28.25 41.56 -36.66
C ASP A 164 28.57 40.27 -37.42
N LEU A 165 27.62 39.79 -38.25
CA LEU A 165 27.71 39.92 -39.72
C LEU A 165 26.48 39.39 -40.51
N THR A 166 25.72 40.35 -41.07
CA THR A 166 25.08 40.40 -42.42
C THR A 166 24.02 39.40 -42.93
N ILE A 167 23.08 39.99 -43.70
CA ILE A 167 21.91 39.43 -44.43
C ILE A 167 22.16 39.57 -45.96
N PRO A 168 21.40 38.91 -46.84
CA PRO A 168 20.48 39.64 -47.76
C PRO A 168 19.09 38.95 -47.86
N GLU A 169 17.93 39.63 -47.77
CA GLU A 169 17.24 40.48 -48.77
C GLU A 169 16.97 39.80 -50.13
N SER A 170 15.81 39.91 -50.79
CA SER A 170 14.62 40.81 -50.65
C SER A 170 13.29 40.00 -50.87
N SER A 171 12.04 40.50 -51.09
CA SER A 171 11.49 41.82 -51.46
C SER A 171 10.00 42.03 -51.08
N THR A 172 9.64 43.29 -50.77
CA THR A 172 8.47 44.13 -51.23
C THR A 172 7.21 43.46 -51.86
N VAL A 173 5.93 43.87 -51.64
CA VAL A 173 5.30 45.23 -51.57
C VAL A 173 3.94 45.24 -50.79
N LYS A 174 3.62 46.39 -50.13
CA LYS A 174 2.32 47.02 -49.67
C LYS A 174 0.97 46.29 -49.93
N GLY A 175 -0.10 46.38 -49.11
CA GLY A 175 -0.39 47.16 -47.88
C GLY A 175 -1.58 48.14 -48.03
N MET A 176 -2.72 47.95 -47.31
CA MET A 176 -3.79 48.96 -47.17
C MET A 176 -4.85 48.66 -46.07
N MET A 177 -4.99 49.60 -45.11
CA MET A 177 -6.13 50.09 -44.27
C MET A 177 -7.34 49.21 -43.82
N ALA A 178 -8.11 49.73 -42.82
CA ALA A 178 -8.96 48.96 -41.91
C ALA A 178 -10.44 49.42 -41.75
N GLY A 179 -11.29 48.51 -41.25
CA GLY A 179 -12.56 48.77 -40.53
C GLY A 179 -13.88 48.49 -41.28
N PRO A 180 -15.05 48.37 -40.60
CA PRO A 180 -15.29 47.78 -39.27
C PRO A 180 -16.52 46.83 -39.18
N MET A 181 -16.79 46.30 -37.97
CA MET A 181 -17.86 45.38 -37.50
C MET A 181 -19.18 45.18 -38.31
N ALA A 182 -19.68 43.93 -38.26
CA ALA A 182 -21.11 43.63 -38.11
C ALA A 182 -21.35 42.34 -37.29
N THR A 183 -22.34 42.35 -36.39
CA THR A 183 -22.76 41.21 -35.56
C THR A 183 -23.92 40.45 -36.21
N PHE A 184 -23.98 39.12 -36.04
CA PHE A 184 -25.07 38.29 -36.59
C PHE A 184 -25.97 37.76 -35.46
N LYS A 185 -27.29 37.96 -35.59
CA LYS A 185 -28.33 37.47 -34.67
C LYS A 185 -29.28 36.55 -35.41
N TRP A 186 -29.81 35.54 -34.70
CA TRP A 186 -30.73 34.53 -35.23
C TRP A 186 -32.13 34.73 -34.64
N GLN A 187 -33.18 34.58 -35.47
CA GLN A 187 -34.56 34.37 -35.04
C GLN A 187 -35.24 33.34 -35.96
N PRO A 188 -36.17 32.50 -35.45
CA PRO A 188 -36.93 31.54 -36.25
C PRO A 188 -38.37 32.01 -36.52
N THR A 189 -38.95 31.54 -37.62
CA THR A 189 -40.40 31.57 -37.88
C THR A 189 -40.84 30.24 -38.50
N ALA A 190 -42.09 29.87 -38.25
CA ALA A 190 -42.70 28.61 -38.70
C ALA A 190 -44.07 28.87 -39.33
N SER A 191 -44.46 28.11 -40.35
CA SER A 191 -45.86 27.98 -40.77
C SER A 191 -46.11 26.79 -41.72
N GLU A 192 -46.89 25.84 -41.21
CA GLU A 192 -48.04 25.13 -41.83
C GLU A 192 -47.99 24.43 -43.21
N VAL A 193 -49.03 23.61 -43.43
CA VAL A 193 -49.12 22.46 -44.35
C VAL A 193 -50.43 22.54 -45.14
N ARG A 194 -50.46 22.14 -46.44
CA ARG A 194 -51.63 21.46 -47.05
C ARG A 194 -51.41 20.77 -48.41
N SER A 195 -51.73 19.47 -48.43
CA SER A 195 -52.40 18.65 -49.47
C SER A 195 -51.94 18.59 -50.95
N SER A 196 -51.69 17.33 -51.35
CA SER A 196 -51.48 16.68 -52.67
C SER A 196 -52.69 16.76 -53.66
N PRO A 197 -52.75 16.07 -54.85
CA PRO A 197 -51.85 15.04 -55.42
C PRO A 197 -51.60 15.02 -56.97
N ALA A 198 -50.70 14.10 -57.40
CA ALA A 198 -50.75 13.20 -58.58
C ALA A 198 -49.49 13.20 -59.50
N GLY A 199 -49.09 12.02 -60.02
CA GLY A 199 -48.21 11.90 -61.21
C GLY A 199 -46.87 11.15 -61.10
N SER A 200 -46.92 9.81 -60.97
CA SER A 200 -45.93 8.80 -61.44
C SER A 200 -44.54 9.19 -62.01
N SER A 201 -43.46 8.62 -61.45
CA SER A 201 -42.62 7.57 -62.10
C SER A 201 -41.29 7.30 -61.36
N LEU A 202 -40.68 6.12 -61.60
CA LEU A 202 -39.41 5.64 -61.00
C LEU A 202 -38.19 6.16 -61.82
N GLY A 203 -36.96 6.27 -61.31
CA GLY A 203 -36.38 5.92 -60.01
C GLY A 203 -34.85 6.21 -59.99
N LEU A 204 -34.17 5.81 -58.91
CA LEU A 204 -32.74 6.07 -58.58
C LEU A 204 -32.33 7.55 -58.37
N GLN A 205 -32.21 7.92 -57.10
CA GLN A 205 -31.33 9.01 -56.65
C GLN A 205 -30.70 8.63 -55.31
N LEU A 206 -29.40 8.88 -55.14
CA LEU A 206 -28.68 8.53 -53.92
C LEU A 206 -29.20 9.32 -52.71
N ARG A 207 -29.40 8.64 -51.58
CA ARG A 207 -29.68 9.26 -50.28
C ARG A 207 -28.54 9.02 -49.29
N PRO A 208 -27.80 10.06 -48.87
CA PRO A 208 -27.14 10.09 -47.57
C PRO A 208 -28.11 10.72 -46.57
N ALA A 209 -28.97 9.91 -45.97
CA ALA A 209 -29.82 10.31 -44.85
C ALA A 209 -29.62 9.31 -43.71
N VAL A 210 -28.52 9.46 -42.98
CA VAL A 210 -28.34 8.80 -41.68
C VAL A 210 -29.33 9.44 -40.72
N CYS A 211 -30.53 8.85 -40.66
CA CYS A 211 -31.51 9.20 -39.66
C CYS A 211 -30.97 8.73 -38.32
N TYR A 212 -30.62 9.68 -37.45
CA TYR A 212 -30.44 9.40 -36.02
C TYR A 212 -31.81 8.96 -35.47
N GLN A 213 -32.06 7.65 -35.50
CA GLN A 213 -33.13 7.07 -34.71
C GLN A 213 -32.79 7.32 -33.24
N ALA A 214 -33.53 8.22 -32.61
CA ALA A 214 -33.45 8.42 -31.17
C ALA A 214 -33.68 7.06 -30.50
N ILE A 215 -32.76 6.66 -29.61
CA ILE A 215 -32.87 5.41 -28.85
C ILE A 215 -33.97 5.60 -27.81
N THR A 216 -35.23 5.44 -28.25
CA THR A 216 -36.45 5.54 -27.44
C THR A 216 -36.80 4.22 -26.76
N LYS A 217 -35.84 3.28 -26.68
CA LYS A 217 -35.85 2.30 -25.60
C LYS A 217 -35.71 3.06 -24.29
N LYS A 218 -36.85 3.41 -23.68
CA LYS A 218 -36.92 3.61 -22.23
C LYS A 218 -36.12 2.48 -21.62
N LEU A 219 -35.12 2.82 -20.80
CA LEU A 219 -34.57 1.85 -19.85
C LEU A 219 -35.78 1.29 -19.11
N LYS A 220 -36.11 0.04 -19.42
CA LYS A 220 -37.06 -0.70 -18.61
C LYS A 220 -36.31 -0.89 -17.31
N ILE A 221 -36.59 0.00 -16.35
CA ILE A 221 -36.24 -0.26 -14.95
C ILE A 221 -37.08 -1.49 -14.64
N CYS A 222 -36.47 -2.67 -14.84
CA CYS A 222 -36.95 -3.87 -14.23
C CYS A 222 -36.70 -3.66 -12.75
N GLU A 223 -37.69 -3.08 -12.08
CA GLU A 223 -38.09 -3.54 -10.75
C GLU A 223 -38.56 -4.99 -10.92
N GLU A 224 -37.60 -5.88 -11.24
CA GLU A 224 -37.59 -7.14 -10.53
C GLU A 224 -37.44 -6.75 -9.06
N GLU A 225 -38.18 -7.42 -8.18
CA GLU A 225 -37.83 -7.41 -6.77
C GLU A 225 -36.52 -8.19 -6.61
N THR A 226 -35.40 -7.60 -7.05
CA THR A 226 -34.11 -7.80 -6.41
C THR A 226 -34.33 -7.34 -4.99
N GLY A 227 -34.80 -8.26 -4.15
CA GLY A 227 -35.36 -7.96 -2.84
C GLY A 227 -34.40 -7.03 -2.14
N SER A 228 -34.86 -5.78 -1.92
CA SER A 228 -34.01 -4.73 -1.38
C SER A 228 -33.67 -5.14 0.03
N THR A 229 -32.57 -5.89 0.18
CA THR A 229 -31.93 -6.16 1.45
C THR A 229 -31.51 -4.80 1.93
N SER A 230 -32.41 -4.22 2.72
CA SER A 230 -32.28 -2.88 3.26
C SER A 230 -30.86 -2.74 3.79
N ILE A 231 -30.20 -1.64 3.41
CA ILE A 231 -28.82 -1.37 3.78
C ILE A 231 -28.82 -0.99 5.27
N GLN A 232 -29.12 -1.96 6.12
CA GLN A 232 -28.58 -2.04 7.46
C GLN A 232 -27.08 -2.18 7.28
N ALA A 233 -26.39 -1.05 7.30
CA ALA A 233 -24.98 -0.99 7.60
C ALA A 233 -24.82 -1.60 9.01
N ALA A 234 -24.61 -2.92 9.04
CA ALA A 234 -24.46 -3.67 10.27
C ALA A 234 -23.12 -3.28 10.91
N ASP A 235 -23.20 -2.89 12.17
CA ASP A 235 -22.12 -2.39 13.02
C ASP A 235 -21.30 -1.23 12.44
N SER A 236 -21.55 -0.03 12.99
CA SER A 236 -20.56 1.04 13.07
C SER A 236 -19.34 0.50 13.83
N THR A 237 -18.36 -0.01 13.09
CA THR A 237 -17.38 -0.94 13.64
C THR A 237 -16.28 -0.19 14.40
N ALA A 238 -16.56 -0.03 15.69
CA ALA A 238 -15.61 0.15 16.79
C ALA A 238 -14.34 0.99 16.53
N VAL A 239 -14.48 2.28 16.24
CA VAL A 239 -13.35 3.24 16.28
C VAL A 239 -12.73 3.34 17.71
N ASN A 240 -13.38 2.82 18.76
CA ASN A 240 -12.90 2.82 20.16
C ASN A 240 -13.42 1.63 21.02
N GLY A 241 -13.77 0.48 20.43
CA GLY A 241 -14.32 -0.68 21.17
C GLY A 241 -13.29 -1.79 21.39
N SER A 242 -13.33 -2.48 22.53
CA SER A 242 -12.53 -3.68 22.76
C SER A 242 -13.13 -4.86 21.97
N ILE A 243 -12.61 -5.10 20.77
CA ILE A 243 -12.97 -6.26 19.95
C ILE A 243 -12.57 -7.53 20.71
N THR A 244 -13.52 -8.42 20.97
CA THR A 244 -13.24 -9.76 21.50
C THR A 244 -12.81 -10.66 20.33
N PRO A 245 -11.59 -11.21 20.33
CA PRO A 245 -11.15 -12.08 19.25
C PRO A 245 -11.93 -13.40 19.25
N THR A 246 -12.17 -13.96 18.06
CA THR A 246 -12.74 -15.30 17.92
C THR A 246 -11.74 -16.39 18.32
N ASP A 247 -12.23 -17.46 18.96
CA ASP A 247 -11.46 -18.67 19.25
C ASP A 247 -11.05 -19.46 17.99
N LYS A 248 -11.69 -19.19 16.85
CA LYS A 248 -11.39 -19.83 15.57
C LYS A 248 -9.98 -19.47 15.09
N LYS A 249 -9.22 -20.46 14.62
CA LYS A 249 -7.89 -20.23 14.05
C LYS A 249 -8.00 -19.58 12.69
N ILE A 250 -7.30 -18.47 12.50
CA ILE A 250 -7.36 -17.69 11.26
C ILE A 250 -6.17 -18.03 10.36
N GLY A 251 -6.42 -18.29 9.09
CA GLY A 251 -5.42 -18.42 8.04
C GLY A 251 -5.40 -17.15 7.18
N PHE A 252 -4.23 -16.74 6.65
CA PHE A 252 -4.14 -15.62 5.71
C PHE A 252 -3.18 -15.90 4.56
N LEU A 253 -3.66 -15.80 3.32
CA LEU A 253 -2.93 -16.11 2.10
C LEU A 253 -2.70 -14.84 1.26
N GLY A 254 -1.44 -14.45 1.07
CA GLY A 254 -1.06 -13.31 0.23
C GLY A 254 -0.73 -12.06 1.05
N LEU A 255 0.56 -11.83 1.28
CA LEU A 255 1.07 -10.70 2.06
C LEU A 255 1.51 -9.57 1.12
N GLY A 256 0.53 -9.11 0.33
CA GLY A 256 0.64 -7.97 -0.58
C GLY A 256 0.41 -6.63 0.12
N LEU A 257 0.19 -5.57 -0.67
CA LEU A 257 0.01 -4.19 -0.22
C LEU A 257 -1.11 -4.04 0.84
N MET A 258 -2.24 -4.72 0.61
CA MET A 258 -3.39 -4.75 1.52
C MET A 258 -3.21 -5.85 2.58
N GLY A 259 -2.89 -7.07 2.15
CA GLY A 259 -2.78 -8.24 3.04
C GLY A 259 -1.84 -8.04 4.25
N SER A 260 -0.78 -7.25 4.13
CA SER A 260 0.07 -6.94 5.29
C SER A 260 -0.61 -6.08 6.35
N GLY A 261 -1.40 -5.08 5.95
CA GLY A 261 -2.12 -4.22 6.89
C GLY A 261 -3.19 -5.00 7.65
N ILE A 262 -4.00 -5.75 6.89
CA ILE A 262 -5.07 -6.63 7.41
C ILE A 262 -4.52 -7.61 8.45
N VAL A 263 -3.45 -8.33 8.14
CA VAL A 263 -2.83 -9.29 9.07
C VAL A 263 -2.32 -8.61 10.34
N SER A 264 -1.66 -7.45 10.24
CA SER A 264 -1.17 -6.76 11.44
C SER A 264 -2.31 -6.36 12.37
N ASN A 265 -3.48 -6.01 11.82
CA ASN A 265 -4.62 -5.59 12.64
C ASN A 265 -5.36 -6.79 13.27
N LEU A 266 -5.46 -7.91 12.55
CA LEU A 266 -5.92 -9.17 13.15
C LEU A 266 -5.03 -9.60 14.34
N LEU A 267 -3.71 -9.48 14.21
CA LEU A 267 -2.76 -9.82 15.28
C LEU A 267 -2.85 -8.84 16.46
N LYS A 268 -2.95 -7.52 16.20
CA LYS A 268 -3.13 -6.49 17.24
C LYS A 268 -4.41 -6.69 18.05
N MET A 269 -5.48 -7.17 17.43
CA MET A 269 -6.76 -7.50 18.10
C MET A 269 -6.75 -8.90 18.76
N GLY A 270 -5.62 -9.60 18.76
CA GLY A 270 -5.43 -10.85 19.51
C GLY A 270 -5.86 -12.14 18.78
N HIS A 271 -6.16 -12.08 17.48
CA HIS A 271 -6.49 -13.28 16.72
C HIS A 271 -5.27 -14.18 16.50
N THR A 272 -5.46 -15.51 16.59
CA THR A 272 -4.42 -16.48 16.22
C THR A 272 -4.34 -16.64 14.71
N VAL A 273 -3.38 -15.96 14.07
CA VAL A 273 -3.20 -15.98 12.60
C VAL A 273 -2.05 -16.88 12.16
N THR A 274 -2.28 -17.72 11.15
CA THR A 274 -1.27 -18.45 10.39
C THR A 274 -1.19 -17.87 8.97
N VAL A 275 -0.04 -17.32 8.61
CA VAL A 275 0.17 -16.66 7.31
C VAL A 275 0.87 -17.55 6.30
N TRP A 276 0.63 -17.32 5.02
CA TRP A 276 1.44 -17.82 3.91
C TRP A 276 1.55 -16.79 2.78
N ASN A 277 2.69 -16.79 2.09
CA ASN A 277 2.89 -15.98 0.91
C ASN A 277 3.84 -16.68 -0.08
N ARG A 278 3.55 -16.58 -1.39
CA ARG A 278 4.37 -17.19 -2.46
C ARG A 278 5.86 -16.83 -2.37
N THR A 279 6.18 -15.61 -1.94
CA THR A 279 7.55 -15.20 -1.57
C THR A 279 7.68 -15.28 -0.05
N ALA A 280 8.24 -16.38 0.46
CA ALA A 280 8.32 -16.67 1.89
C ALA A 280 9.03 -15.57 2.71
N GLU A 281 10.03 -14.91 2.12
CA GLU A 281 10.81 -13.82 2.73
C GLU A 281 9.92 -12.69 3.27
N LYS A 282 8.81 -12.37 2.58
CA LYS A 282 7.87 -11.33 3.04
C LYS A 282 7.15 -11.73 4.33
N GLY A 283 6.66 -12.97 4.42
CA GLY A 283 5.95 -13.44 5.61
C GLY A 283 6.86 -13.63 6.82
N TRP A 284 8.08 -14.12 6.59
CA TRP A 284 9.08 -14.32 7.63
C TRP A 284 9.51 -12.99 8.28
N CYS A 285 9.91 -12.01 7.47
CA CYS A 285 10.43 -10.73 7.99
C CYS A 285 9.35 -9.84 8.62
N LEU A 286 8.12 -9.82 8.09
CA LEU A 286 7.05 -8.96 8.62
C LEU A 286 6.42 -9.50 9.90
N PHE A 287 5.99 -10.77 9.94
CA PHE A 287 5.08 -11.24 11.00
C PHE A 287 5.71 -12.23 11.97
N VAL A 288 6.69 -13.02 11.53
CA VAL A 288 7.37 -14.00 12.39
C VAL A 288 8.46 -13.35 13.22
N GLN A 289 9.35 -12.57 12.60
CA GLN A 289 10.39 -11.83 13.34
C GLN A 289 9.89 -10.47 13.90
N GLY A 290 8.84 -9.89 13.29
CA GLY A 290 8.36 -8.52 13.55
C GLY A 290 7.67 -8.24 14.89
N SER A 291 7.60 -9.22 15.81
CA SER A 291 6.98 -9.13 17.14
C SER A 291 5.46 -9.35 17.22
N GLU A 292 4.77 -9.60 16.10
CA GLU A 292 3.29 -9.75 16.08
C GLU A 292 2.82 -11.21 16.27
N GLY A 293 3.71 -12.21 16.29
CA GLY A 293 3.40 -13.55 16.78
C GLY A 293 2.67 -14.49 15.82
N ALA A 294 2.57 -14.15 14.52
CA ALA A 294 1.94 -15.01 13.53
C ALA A 294 2.70 -16.33 13.34
N ARG A 295 1.95 -17.40 13.05
CA ARG A 295 2.51 -18.69 12.62
C ARG A 295 2.76 -18.64 11.10
N LEU A 296 3.76 -19.37 10.61
CA LEU A 296 4.03 -19.49 9.17
C LEU A 296 3.63 -20.87 8.67
N GLY A 297 2.66 -20.94 7.75
CA GLY A 297 2.38 -22.14 6.97
C GLY A 297 3.37 -22.27 5.80
N ARG A 298 3.66 -23.49 5.34
CA ARG A 298 4.56 -23.77 4.22
C ARG A 298 3.82 -23.76 2.88
N THR A 299 2.54 -24.15 2.87
CA THR A 299 1.67 -24.16 1.68
C THR A 299 0.26 -23.64 1.98
N PRO A 300 -0.50 -23.19 0.97
CA PRO A 300 -1.92 -22.85 1.13
C PRO A 300 -2.75 -24.00 1.70
N ALA A 301 -2.53 -25.24 1.21
CA ALA A 301 -3.21 -26.43 1.73
C ALA A 301 -2.97 -26.66 3.23
N GLU A 302 -1.73 -26.46 3.70
CA GLU A 302 -1.39 -26.58 5.13
C GLU A 302 -2.13 -25.53 5.97
N VAL A 303 -2.10 -24.26 5.56
CA VAL A 303 -2.84 -23.18 6.25
C VAL A 303 -4.31 -23.54 6.38
N VAL A 304 -4.97 -23.90 5.28
CA VAL A 304 -6.40 -24.25 5.23
C VAL A 304 -6.72 -25.49 6.09
N SER A 305 -5.82 -26.48 6.13
CA SER A 305 -6.02 -27.64 7.01
C SER A 305 -5.92 -27.32 8.50
N THR A 306 -5.02 -26.40 8.87
CA THR A 306 -4.70 -26.04 10.27
C THR A 306 -5.61 -24.96 10.87
N CYS A 307 -6.15 -24.09 10.03
CA CYS A 307 -7.03 -22.99 10.39
C CYS A 307 -8.50 -23.31 10.11
N ASP A 308 -9.43 -22.61 10.76
CA ASP A 308 -10.86 -22.85 10.63
C ASP A 308 -11.49 -21.91 9.59
N ILE A 309 -11.02 -20.65 9.57
CA ILE A 309 -11.33 -19.64 8.55
C ILE A 309 -10.02 -19.22 7.89
N THR A 310 -9.93 -19.30 6.57
CA THR A 310 -8.75 -18.84 5.81
C THR A 310 -9.13 -17.71 4.85
N PHE A 311 -8.54 -16.54 5.05
CA PHE A 311 -8.65 -15.40 4.16
C PHE A 311 -7.61 -15.45 3.03
N ALA A 312 -7.93 -14.93 1.86
CA ALA A 312 -6.99 -14.71 0.77
C ALA A 312 -7.06 -13.28 0.23
N CYS A 313 -5.93 -12.70 -0.16
CA CYS A 313 -5.86 -11.39 -0.79
C CYS A 313 -4.72 -11.37 -1.84
N VAL A 314 -5.06 -11.64 -3.10
CA VAL A 314 -4.12 -11.75 -4.23
C VAL A 314 -4.44 -10.77 -5.36
N SER A 315 -3.56 -10.68 -6.35
CA SER A 315 -3.51 -9.58 -7.33
C SER A 315 -4.63 -9.56 -8.36
N ASP A 316 -5.06 -10.74 -8.82
CA ASP A 316 -5.84 -10.90 -10.04
C ASP A 316 -6.54 -12.28 -10.10
N PRO A 317 -7.54 -12.46 -11.00
CA PRO A 317 -8.29 -13.72 -11.13
C PRO A 317 -7.42 -14.95 -11.37
N LYS A 318 -6.32 -14.81 -12.13
CA LYS A 318 -5.40 -15.94 -12.36
C LYS A 318 -4.68 -16.31 -11.07
N ALA A 319 -4.16 -15.34 -10.32
CA ALA A 319 -3.54 -15.59 -9.03
C ALA A 319 -4.51 -16.24 -8.02
N ALA A 320 -5.79 -15.90 -8.06
CA ALA A 320 -6.82 -16.53 -7.21
C ALA A 320 -7.08 -18.00 -7.63
N LYS A 321 -7.27 -18.27 -8.93
CA LYS A 321 -7.42 -19.64 -9.45
C LYS A 321 -6.19 -20.50 -9.20
N ASP A 322 -4.99 -19.98 -9.46
CA ASP A 322 -3.71 -20.66 -9.20
C ASP A 322 -3.53 -20.97 -7.69
N LEU A 323 -3.98 -20.07 -6.79
CA LEU A 323 -3.92 -20.27 -5.34
C LEU A 323 -4.87 -21.39 -4.86
N VAL A 324 -6.06 -21.50 -5.46
CA VAL A 324 -7.08 -22.47 -5.04
C VAL A 324 -6.88 -23.83 -5.68
N LEU A 325 -6.73 -23.87 -7.01
CA LEU A 325 -6.70 -25.08 -7.83
C LEU A 325 -5.29 -25.66 -8.01
N GLY A 326 -4.24 -24.87 -7.75
CA GLY A 326 -2.85 -25.24 -7.98
C GLY A 326 -2.33 -26.38 -7.08
N PRO A 327 -1.11 -26.88 -7.36
CA PRO A 327 -0.46 -27.89 -6.52
C PRO A 327 -0.22 -27.34 -5.10
N SER A 328 -0.64 -28.10 -4.09
CA SER A 328 -0.70 -27.65 -2.68
C SER A 328 -1.54 -26.39 -2.45
N GLY A 329 -2.47 -26.07 -3.36
CA GLY A 329 -3.43 -24.99 -3.25
C GLY A 329 -4.54 -25.24 -2.21
N VAL A 330 -5.39 -24.22 -2.00
CA VAL A 330 -6.46 -24.21 -0.99
C VAL A 330 -7.32 -25.47 -1.04
N LEU A 331 -7.73 -25.90 -2.24
CA LEU A 331 -8.64 -27.02 -2.45
C LEU A 331 -8.14 -28.34 -1.85
N GLN A 332 -6.82 -28.51 -1.71
CA GLN A 332 -6.21 -29.71 -1.13
C GLN A 332 -6.25 -29.74 0.41
N GLY A 333 -6.44 -28.57 1.04
CA GLY A 333 -6.64 -28.41 2.48
C GLY A 333 -8.11 -28.39 2.91
N ILE A 334 -9.05 -28.08 2.01
CA ILE A 334 -10.48 -28.01 2.31
C ILE A 334 -11.03 -29.40 2.71
N ARG A 335 -11.84 -29.39 3.76
CA ARG A 335 -12.60 -30.51 4.32
C ARG A 335 -13.93 -29.98 4.88
N PRO A 336 -14.93 -30.85 5.16
CA PRO A 336 -16.16 -30.45 5.84
C PRO A 336 -15.93 -29.51 7.03
N GLY A 337 -16.59 -28.35 7.01
CA GLY A 337 -16.51 -27.31 8.04
C GLY A 337 -15.36 -26.30 7.91
N LYS A 338 -14.41 -26.49 6.97
CA LYS A 338 -13.36 -25.49 6.68
C LYS A 338 -13.93 -24.33 5.88
N CYS A 339 -13.58 -23.11 6.27
CA CYS A 339 -14.11 -21.89 5.67
C CYS A 339 -13.02 -21.14 4.89
N TYR A 340 -13.38 -20.63 3.71
CA TYR A 340 -12.50 -19.83 2.86
C TYR A 340 -13.17 -18.50 2.51
N VAL A 341 -12.42 -17.41 2.65
CA VAL A 341 -12.87 -16.04 2.41
C VAL A 341 -11.96 -15.37 1.40
N ASP A 342 -12.43 -15.13 0.18
CA ASP A 342 -11.61 -14.45 -0.85
C ASP A 342 -11.85 -12.94 -0.82
N MET A 343 -10.82 -12.18 -0.44
CA MET A 343 -10.83 -10.71 -0.39
C MET A 343 -10.19 -10.09 -1.65
N SER A 344 -9.91 -10.89 -2.67
CA SER A 344 -9.27 -10.46 -3.91
C SER A 344 -10.28 -9.83 -4.88
N THR A 345 -9.95 -8.69 -5.48
CA THR A 345 -10.79 -8.10 -6.54
C THR A 345 -10.66 -8.91 -7.83
N VAL A 346 -11.69 -9.69 -8.15
CA VAL A 346 -11.78 -10.57 -9.33
C VAL A 346 -13.18 -10.44 -9.98
N ASP A 347 -13.40 -11.11 -11.10
CA ASP A 347 -14.70 -11.19 -11.77
C ASP A 347 -15.69 -12.17 -11.11
N ALA A 348 -16.99 -11.96 -11.40
CA ALA A 348 -18.09 -12.76 -10.87
C ALA A 348 -18.00 -14.25 -11.26
N ASP A 349 -17.55 -14.55 -12.48
CA ASP A 349 -17.39 -15.93 -12.96
C ASP A 349 -16.29 -16.65 -12.17
N THR A 350 -15.17 -15.97 -11.89
CA THR A 350 -14.09 -16.50 -11.06
C THR A 350 -14.54 -16.78 -9.63
N VAL A 351 -15.21 -15.86 -8.92
CA VAL A 351 -15.71 -16.20 -7.56
C VAL A 351 -16.73 -17.32 -7.58
N THR A 352 -17.57 -17.41 -8.62
CA THR A 352 -18.58 -18.47 -8.75
C THR A 352 -17.92 -19.84 -8.95
N GLU A 353 -16.92 -19.94 -9.84
CA GLU A 353 -16.12 -21.15 -10.04
C GLU A 353 -15.40 -21.57 -8.74
N LEU A 354 -14.76 -20.63 -8.04
CA LEU A 354 -14.05 -20.88 -6.80
C LEU A 354 -14.98 -21.32 -5.66
N ALA A 355 -16.17 -20.73 -5.57
CA ALA A 355 -17.20 -21.15 -4.61
C ALA A 355 -17.66 -22.58 -4.88
N GLN A 356 -17.99 -22.91 -6.13
CA GLN A 356 -18.45 -24.25 -6.53
C GLN A 356 -17.44 -25.34 -6.17
N VAL A 357 -16.15 -25.15 -6.50
CA VAL A 357 -15.13 -26.16 -6.19
C VAL A 357 -14.90 -26.32 -4.69
N ILE A 358 -14.93 -25.22 -3.91
CA ILE A 358 -14.74 -25.28 -2.44
C ILE A 358 -15.94 -25.95 -1.75
N VAL A 359 -17.16 -25.60 -2.15
CA VAL A 359 -18.40 -26.21 -1.62
C VAL A 359 -18.48 -27.69 -2.00
N SER A 360 -18.04 -28.09 -3.20
CA SER A 360 -17.98 -29.51 -3.60
C SER A 360 -17.06 -30.38 -2.73
N ARG A 361 -16.14 -29.77 -1.97
CA ARG A 361 -15.26 -30.44 -0.99
C ARG A 361 -15.78 -30.35 0.46
N GLY A 362 -16.99 -29.83 0.66
CA GLY A 362 -17.60 -29.59 1.96
C GLY A 362 -17.11 -28.32 2.67
N GLY A 363 -16.37 -27.45 1.97
CA GLY A 363 -15.97 -26.16 2.50
C GLY A 363 -17.09 -25.13 2.44
N ARG A 364 -16.96 -24.07 3.25
CA ARG A 364 -17.84 -22.88 3.20
C ARG A 364 -17.09 -21.74 2.49
N PHE A 365 -17.81 -20.98 1.67
CA PHE A 365 -17.23 -19.91 0.85
C PHE A 365 -17.92 -18.56 1.09
N LEU A 366 -17.11 -17.51 1.18
CA LEU A 366 -17.53 -16.12 1.19
C LEU A 366 -16.58 -15.32 0.28
N GLU A 367 -17.11 -14.52 -0.63
CA GLU A 367 -16.32 -13.42 -1.19
C GLU A 367 -16.43 -12.22 -0.26
N ALA A 368 -15.31 -11.52 -0.02
CA ALA A 368 -15.24 -10.33 0.82
C ALA A 368 -14.24 -9.28 0.28
N PRO A 369 -14.29 -8.89 -1.01
CA PRO A 369 -13.41 -7.86 -1.56
C PRO A 369 -13.46 -6.54 -0.77
N VAL A 370 -12.30 -5.87 -0.66
CA VAL A 370 -12.14 -4.64 0.14
C VAL A 370 -11.92 -3.40 -0.72
N SER A 371 -12.62 -2.31 -0.37
CA SER A 371 -12.40 -0.98 -0.91
C SER A 371 -11.58 -0.15 0.09
N GLY A 372 -10.56 0.53 -0.43
CA GLY A 372 -9.58 1.28 0.36
C GLY A 372 -8.20 1.30 -0.31
N ASN A 373 -7.20 1.73 0.44
CA ASN A 373 -5.80 1.82 0.00
C ASN A 373 -4.86 1.28 1.09
N GLN A 374 -3.54 1.29 0.84
CA GLN A 374 -2.56 0.78 1.81
C GLN A 374 -2.71 1.43 3.20
N GLN A 375 -2.92 2.75 3.27
CA GLN A 375 -3.03 3.46 4.54
C GLN A 375 -4.28 3.01 5.32
N LEU A 376 -5.44 3.01 4.67
CA LEU A 376 -6.68 2.52 5.28
C LEU A 376 -6.59 1.04 5.69
N SER A 377 -5.82 0.23 4.95
CA SER A 377 -5.55 -1.15 5.31
C SER A 377 -4.66 -1.32 6.54
N ASN A 378 -3.70 -0.41 6.75
CA ASN A 378 -2.86 -0.39 7.95
C ASN A 378 -3.65 0.12 9.17
N ASP A 379 -4.58 1.06 8.96
CA ASP A 379 -5.37 1.71 10.00
C ASP A 379 -6.63 0.93 10.41
N GLY A 380 -6.97 -0.15 9.70
CA GLY A 380 -8.17 -0.96 9.96
C GLY A 380 -9.47 -0.30 9.47
N MET A 381 -9.37 0.60 8.49
CA MET A 381 -10.45 1.48 8.05
C MET A 381 -11.01 1.11 6.66
N LEU A 382 -10.86 -0.15 6.25
CA LEU A 382 -11.37 -0.65 4.97
C LEU A 382 -12.91 -0.71 4.93
N VAL A 383 -13.48 -0.63 3.73
CA VAL A 383 -14.89 -0.95 3.48
C VAL A 383 -14.96 -2.35 2.88
N ILE A 384 -15.63 -3.27 3.55
CA ILE A 384 -15.69 -4.69 3.17
C ILE A 384 -17.03 -4.93 2.45
N LEU A 385 -16.98 -5.45 1.23
CA LEU A 385 -18.17 -5.87 0.48
C LEU A 385 -18.18 -7.40 0.48
N ALA A 386 -19.16 -8.04 1.12
CA ALA A 386 -19.19 -9.49 1.28
C ALA A 386 -20.45 -10.13 0.69
N ALA A 387 -20.33 -11.35 0.16
CA ALA A 387 -21.46 -12.14 -0.33
C ALA A 387 -21.14 -13.66 -0.35
N GLY A 388 -22.17 -14.50 -0.23
CA GLY A 388 -22.05 -15.96 -0.11
C GLY A 388 -22.63 -16.50 1.19
N ASP A 389 -21.88 -17.34 1.90
CA ASP A 389 -22.37 -17.98 3.15
C ASP A 389 -22.60 -16.94 4.26
N ARG A 390 -23.88 -16.69 4.58
CA ARG A 390 -24.30 -15.72 5.59
C ARG A 390 -23.80 -16.05 7.00
N GLY A 391 -23.77 -17.33 7.38
CA GLY A 391 -23.23 -17.73 8.68
C GLY A 391 -21.71 -17.53 8.75
N LEU A 392 -21.00 -17.60 7.61
CA LEU A 392 -19.55 -17.37 7.55
C LEU A 392 -19.26 -15.88 7.64
N TYR A 393 -20.08 -15.04 7.02
CA TYR A 393 -20.04 -13.60 7.24
C TYR A 393 -20.18 -13.25 8.73
N GLU A 394 -21.10 -13.89 9.45
CA GLU A 394 -21.31 -13.70 10.89
C GLU A 394 -20.16 -14.28 11.73
N ASP A 395 -19.65 -15.49 11.41
CA ASP A 395 -18.43 -16.06 12.00
C ASP A 395 -17.20 -15.16 11.83
N CYS A 396 -17.14 -14.40 10.73
CA CYS A 396 -16.06 -13.46 10.43
C CYS A 396 -16.22 -12.08 11.10
N SER A 397 -17.32 -11.79 11.80
CA SER A 397 -17.62 -10.46 12.35
C SER A 397 -16.41 -9.81 13.05
N SER A 398 -15.87 -10.43 14.12
CA SER A 398 -14.68 -9.94 14.83
C SER A 398 -13.45 -9.64 13.93
N CYS A 399 -13.23 -10.46 12.90
CA CYS A 399 -12.15 -10.25 11.94
C CYS A 399 -12.41 -9.03 11.05
N PHE A 400 -13.66 -8.85 10.60
CA PHE A 400 -14.09 -7.66 9.85
C PHE A 400 -14.02 -6.39 10.70
N GLN A 401 -14.38 -6.44 11.98
CA GLN A 401 -14.20 -5.32 12.92
C GLN A 401 -12.73 -4.91 13.07
N ALA A 402 -11.81 -5.88 13.04
CA ALA A 402 -10.37 -5.61 13.19
C ALA A 402 -9.73 -4.97 11.95
N MET A 403 -10.25 -5.24 10.74
CA MET A 403 -9.63 -4.81 9.47
C MET A 403 -10.42 -3.72 8.72
N GLY A 404 -11.68 -3.49 9.08
CA GLY A 404 -12.59 -2.61 8.37
C GLY A 404 -13.38 -1.67 9.27
N LYS A 405 -13.68 -0.48 8.72
CA LYS A 405 -14.56 0.52 9.32
C LYS A 405 -16.04 0.11 9.26
N THR A 406 -16.40 -0.70 8.25
CA THR A 406 -17.76 -1.21 8.03
C THR A 406 -17.75 -2.37 7.03
N SER A 407 -18.74 -3.26 7.14
CA SER A 407 -18.95 -4.39 6.24
C SER A 407 -20.39 -4.45 5.74
N PHE A 408 -20.57 -4.70 4.45
CA PHE A 408 -21.86 -4.88 3.79
C PHE A 408 -22.03 -6.33 3.36
N PHE A 409 -23.22 -6.91 3.55
CA PHE A 409 -23.58 -8.23 3.04
C PHE A 409 -24.54 -8.09 1.85
N LEU A 410 -24.12 -8.56 0.67
CA LEU A 410 -24.74 -8.30 -0.63
C LEU A 410 -25.45 -9.54 -1.23
N GLY A 411 -25.79 -10.51 -0.38
CA GLY A 411 -26.52 -11.72 -0.78
C GLY A 411 -25.62 -12.80 -1.38
N GLU A 412 -25.94 -13.22 -2.59
CA GLU A 412 -25.32 -14.38 -3.26
C GLU A 412 -23.92 -14.11 -3.86
N VAL A 413 -23.14 -15.17 -4.01
CA VAL A 413 -21.79 -15.12 -4.62
C VAL A 413 -21.84 -14.50 -6.02
N GLY A 414 -20.89 -13.59 -6.28
CA GLY A 414 -20.78 -12.79 -7.49
C GLY A 414 -21.27 -11.36 -7.28
N ASN A 415 -22.11 -11.08 -6.29
CA ASN A 415 -22.63 -9.73 -6.06
C ASN A 415 -21.59 -8.77 -5.47
N ALA A 416 -20.70 -9.24 -4.60
CA ALA A 416 -19.64 -8.38 -4.06
C ALA A 416 -18.53 -8.13 -5.10
N ALA A 417 -18.16 -9.12 -5.91
CA ALA A 417 -17.29 -8.93 -7.08
C ALA A 417 -17.86 -7.87 -8.03
N LYS A 418 -19.13 -7.98 -8.45
CA LYS A 418 -19.81 -6.99 -9.32
C LYS A 418 -19.77 -5.59 -8.70
N MET A 419 -20.18 -5.45 -7.44
CA MET A 419 -20.22 -4.16 -6.76
C MET A 419 -18.81 -3.54 -6.63
N MET A 420 -17.79 -4.33 -6.29
CA MET A 420 -16.41 -3.86 -6.19
C MET A 420 -15.88 -3.37 -7.55
N LEU A 421 -16.17 -4.10 -8.63
CA LEU A 421 -15.77 -3.68 -9.98
C LEU A 421 -16.44 -2.37 -10.39
N ILE A 422 -17.71 -2.14 -10.02
CA ILE A 422 -18.41 -0.87 -10.25
C ILE A 422 -17.75 0.27 -9.45
N VAL A 423 -17.44 0.06 -8.16
CA VAL A 423 -16.74 1.05 -7.31
C VAL A 423 -15.37 1.42 -7.91
N ASN A 424 -14.57 0.43 -8.27
CA ASN A 424 -13.23 0.66 -8.83
C ASN A 424 -13.30 1.23 -10.26
N MET A 425 -14.34 0.95 -11.03
CA MET A 425 -14.59 1.60 -12.32
C MET A 425 -14.80 3.11 -12.17
N VAL A 426 -15.61 3.53 -11.19
CA VAL A 426 -15.85 4.94 -10.88
C VAL A 426 -14.55 5.61 -10.41
N GLN A 427 -13.85 5.00 -9.45
CA GLN A 427 -12.58 5.53 -8.92
C GLN A 427 -11.49 5.65 -9.99
N GLY A 428 -11.34 4.64 -10.85
CA GLY A 428 -10.37 4.62 -11.93
C GLY A 428 -10.65 5.69 -12.99
N SER A 429 -11.91 5.85 -13.38
CA SER A 429 -12.34 6.87 -14.33
C SER A 429 -12.14 8.28 -13.76
N PHE A 430 -12.53 8.52 -12.51
CA PHE A 430 -12.38 9.81 -11.84
C PHE A 430 -10.91 10.25 -11.75
N MET A 431 -10.00 9.33 -11.43
CA MET A 431 -8.56 9.62 -11.41
C MET A 431 -7.99 9.96 -12.80
N ALA A 432 -8.51 9.36 -13.87
CA ALA A 432 -8.13 9.74 -15.23
C ALA A 432 -8.61 11.17 -15.57
N THR A 433 -9.85 11.52 -15.19
CA THR A 433 -10.39 12.89 -15.34
C THR A 433 -9.62 13.93 -14.51
N ILE A 434 -9.22 13.60 -13.28
CA ILE A 434 -8.35 14.47 -12.45
C ILE A 434 -7.00 14.70 -13.15
N ALA A 435 -6.37 13.63 -13.66
CA ALA A 435 -5.10 13.73 -14.37
C ALA A 435 -5.22 14.60 -15.63
N GLU A 436 -6.26 14.40 -16.43
CA GLU A 436 -6.55 15.21 -17.62
C GLU A 436 -6.75 16.69 -17.29
N GLY A 437 -7.56 17.00 -16.27
CA GLY A 437 -7.82 18.37 -15.83
C GLY A 437 -6.57 19.09 -15.31
N LEU A 438 -5.73 18.39 -14.52
CA LEU A 438 -4.46 18.93 -14.04
C LEU A 438 -3.47 19.17 -15.18
N THR A 439 -3.34 18.27 -16.14
CA THR A 439 -2.48 18.49 -17.31
C THR A 439 -3.01 19.60 -18.21
N LEU A 440 -4.33 19.67 -18.43
CA LEU A 440 -4.96 20.74 -19.21
C LEU A 440 -4.71 22.12 -18.58
N ALA A 441 -4.81 22.23 -17.25
CA ALA A 441 -4.45 23.45 -16.53
C ALA A 441 -2.99 23.83 -16.78
N GLN A 442 -2.05 22.88 -16.65
CA GLN A 442 -0.62 23.15 -16.88
C GLN A 442 -0.33 23.64 -18.30
N VAL A 443 -0.85 22.98 -19.34
CA VAL A 443 -0.58 23.36 -20.74
C VAL A 443 -1.28 24.65 -21.16
N THR A 444 -2.34 25.06 -20.46
CA THR A 444 -3.02 26.35 -20.65
C THR A 444 -2.44 27.47 -19.77
N GLY A 445 -1.32 27.23 -19.09
CA GLY A 445 -0.62 28.22 -18.26
C GLY A 445 -1.29 28.51 -16.92
N GLN A 446 -2.24 27.67 -16.49
CA GLN A 446 -2.93 27.77 -15.21
C GLN A 446 -2.19 27.02 -14.10
N SER A 447 -2.31 27.52 -12.87
CA SER A 447 -1.73 26.88 -11.68
C SER A 447 -2.52 25.62 -11.29
N GLN A 448 -1.84 24.47 -11.29
CA GLN A 448 -2.42 23.20 -10.83
C GLN A 448 -2.83 23.24 -9.35
N GLN A 449 -2.06 23.94 -8.51
CA GLN A 449 -2.42 24.17 -7.10
C GLN A 449 -3.73 24.97 -6.99
N THR A 450 -3.87 26.04 -7.79
CA THR A 450 -5.08 26.87 -7.77
C THR A 450 -6.30 26.13 -8.31
N LEU A 451 -6.13 25.23 -9.29
CA LEU A 451 -7.20 24.33 -9.70
C LEU A 451 -7.64 23.40 -8.56
N LEU A 452 -6.69 22.79 -7.83
CA LEU A 452 -6.99 21.98 -6.64
C LEU A 452 -7.74 22.80 -5.58
N ASP A 453 -7.26 24.01 -5.26
CA ASP A 453 -7.89 24.90 -4.28
C ASP A 453 -9.36 25.19 -4.66
N ILE A 454 -9.63 25.47 -5.94
CA ILE A 454 -10.99 25.68 -6.47
C ILE A 454 -11.85 24.42 -6.35
N LEU A 455 -11.33 23.25 -6.74
CA LEU A 455 -12.05 21.98 -6.68
C LEU A 455 -12.42 21.60 -5.24
N ASN A 456 -11.54 21.87 -4.27
CA ASN A 456 -11.76 21.64 -2.84
C ASN A 456 -12.78 22.60 -2.21
N GLN A 457 -13.10 23.74 -2.83
CA GLN A 457 -14.24 24.60 -2.42
C GLN A 457 -15.56 24.21 -3.12
N GLY A 458 -15.52 23.32 -4.11
CA GLY A 458 -16.67 22.90 -4.90
C GLY A 458 -17.36 21.62 -4.41
N GLN A 459 -18.43 21.23 -5.08
CA GLN A 459 -19.20 20.00 -4.77
C GLN A 459 -18.44 18.69 -5.05
N LEU A 460 -17.28 18.76 -5.73
CA LEU A 460 -16.41 17.61 -6.02
C LEU A 460 -15.34 17.37 -4.94
N ALA A 461 -15.29 18.22 -3.91
CA ALA A 461 -14.35 18.12 -2.80
C ALA A 461 -14.44 16.74 -2.13
N SER A 462 -13.32 16.01 -2.13
CA SER A 462 -13.24 14.68 -1.54
C SER A 462 -11.81 14.38 -1.12
N ILE A 463 -11.64 13.54 -0.08
CA ILE A 463 -10.32 13.10 0.41
C ILE A 463 -9.50 12.46 -0.73
N PHE A 464 -10.17 11.73 -1.62
CA PHE A 464 -9.53 11.11 -2.78
C PHE A 464 -8.98 12.16 -3.77
N LEU A 465 -9.79 13.18 -4.13
CA LEU A 465 -9.35 14.25 -5.03
C LEU A 465 -8.15 15.00 -4.44
N ASP A 466 -8.26 15.43 -3.18
CA ASP A 466 -7.19 16.19 -2.53
C ASP A 466 -5.88 15.38 -2.46
N GLN A 467 -5.94 14.17 -1.90
CA GLN A 467 -4.76 13.32 -1.74
C GLN A 467 -4.09 12.98 -3.09
N LYS A 468 -4.86 12.68 -4.13
CA LYS A 468 -4.29 12.31 -5.44
C LYS A 468 -3.77 13.51 -6.22
N CYS A 469 -4.39 14.69 -6.10
CA CYS A 469 -3.84 15.93 -6.62
C CYS A 469 -2.53 16.31 -5.91
N GLN A 470 -2.47 16.21 -4.58
CA GLN A 470 -1.26 16.45 -3.79
C GLN A 470 -0.11 15.51 -4.19
N ASN A 471 -0.38 14.22 -4.40
CA ASN A 471 0.61 13.26 -4.91
C ASN A 471 1.18 13.70 -6.28
N ILE A 472 0.33 14.18 -7.21
CA ILE A 472 0.75 14.68 -8.53
C ILE A 472 1.60 15.95 -8.39
N LEU A 473 1.14 16.94 -7.62
CA LEU A 473 1.84 18.22 -7.39
C LEU A 473 3.23 18.02 -6.77
N GLN A 474 3.38 17.03 -5.89
CA GLN A 474 4.64 16.67 -5.24
C GLN A 474 5.50 15.70 -6.08
N GLY A 475 4.99 15.21 -7.22
CA GLY A 475 5.63 14.17 -8.03
C GLY A 475 5.78 12.81 -7.31
N ASN A 476 5.06 12.60 -6.21
CA ASN A 476 5.17 11.44 -5.33
C ASN A 476 4.16 10.36 -5.74
N PHE A 477 4.62 9.42 -6.55
CA PHE A 477 3.81 8.29 -7.05
C PHE A 477 4.04 6.98 -6.29
N LYS A 478 4.47 7.05 -5.02
CA LYS A 478 4.58 5.88 -4.14
C LYS A 478 3.21 5.17 -4.05
N PRO A 479 3.11 3.86 -4.29
CA PRO A 479 1.82 3.17 -4.43
C PRO A 479 1.03 3.05 -3.13
N ASP A 480 -0.07 3.80 -3.02
CA ASP A 480 -1.15 3.51 -2.07
C ASP A 480 -2.15 2.50 -2.66
N PHE A 481 -2.33 2.56 -3.99
CA PHE A 481 -3.04 1.57 -4.81
C PHE A 481 -2.36 1.45 -6.18
N TYR A 482 -1.87 0.27 -6.54
CA TYR A 482 -1.06 0.09 -7.75
C TYR A 482 -1.82 0.39 -9.05
N LEU A 483 -1.19 1.11 -9.98
CA LEU A 483 -1.74 1.44 -11.30
C LEU A 483 -2.13 0.18 -12.11
N LYS A 484 -1.33 -0.89 -12.05
CA LYS A 484 -1.67 -2.16 -12.70
C LYS A 484 -2.95 -2.81 -12.16
N TYR A 485 -3.33 -2.54 -10.91
CA TYR A 485 -4.56 -3.08 -10.32
C TYR A 485 -5.79 -2.30 -10.76
N ILE A 486 -5.75 -0.96 -10.77
CA ILE A 486 -6.90 -0.19 -11.28
C ILE A 486 -7.14 -0.45 -12.77
N GLN A 487 -6.08 -0.66 -13.57
CA GLN A 487 -6.22 -1.05 -14.97
C GLN A 487 -6.82 -2.45 -15.13
N LYS A 488 -6.47 -3.39 -14.24
CA LYS A 488 -7.09 -4.72 -14.19
C LYS A 488 -8.57 -4.60 -13.84
N ASP A 489 -8.92 -3.81 -12.82
CA ASP A 489 -10.31 -3.62 -12.37
C ASP A 489 -11.17 -2.96 -13.47
N LEU A 490 -10.66 -1.92 -14.14
CA LEU A 490 -11.34 -1.30 -15.29
C LEU A 490 -11.58 -2.30 -16.43
N ARG A 491 -10.60 -3.14 -16.77
CA ARG A 491 -10.77 -4.20 -17.77
C ARG A 491 -11.85 -5.21 -17.37
N LEU A 492 -11.93 -5.58 -16.09
CA LEU A 492 -12.96 -6.49 -15.58
C LEU A 492 -14.34 -5.83 -15.53
N ALA A 493 -14.43 -4.54 -15.20
CA ALA A 493 -15.68 -3.78 -15.22
C ALA A 493 -16.24 -3.58 -16.65
N ILE A 494 -15.36 -3.36 -17.64
CA ILE A 494 -15.76 -3.34 -19.06
C ILE A 494 -16.31 -4.70 -19.48
N ALA A 495 -15.61 -5.80 -19.15
CA ALA A 495 -16.08 -7.15 -19.46
C ALA A 495 -17.42 -7.50 -18.78
N LEU A 496 -17.65 -6.99 -17.56
CA LEU A 496 -18.95 -7.09 -16.88
C LEU A 496 -20.05 -6.33 -17.64
N GLY A 497 -19.74 -5.13 -18.17
CA GLY A 497 -20.64 -4.37 -19.04
C GLY A 497 -20.96 -5.12 -20.34
N ASP A 498 -19.94 -5.67 -21.01
CA ASP A 498 -20.09 -6.47 -22.23
C ASP A 498 -20.99 -7.69 -22.00
N ALA A 499 -20.81 -8.42 -20.89
CA ALA A 499 -21.61 -9.60 -20.54
C ALA A 499 -23.11 -9.31 -20.38
N VAL A 500 -23.49 -8.08 -20.02
CA VAL A 500 -24.90 -7.65 -19.90
C VAL A 500 -25.33 -6.70 -21.03
N ASN A 501 -24.53 -6.57 -22.09
CA ASN A 501 -24.74 -5.65 -23.22
C ASN A 501 -24.94 -4.18 -22.81
N HIS A 502 -24.26 -3.73 -21.75
CA HIS A 502 -24.30 -2.36 -21.24
C HIS A 502 -23.01 -1.58 -21.61
N PRO A 503 -23.07 -0.58 -22.51
CA PRO A 503 -21.89 0.18 -22.92
C PRO A 503 -21.28 1.00 -21.77
N THR A 504 -19.98 0.85 -21.52
CA THR A 504 -19.23 1.61 -20.50
C THR A 504 -18.16 2.55 -21.11
N PRO A 505 -18.53 3.54 -21.94
CA PRO A 505 -17.58 4.31 -22.75
C PRO A 505 -16.55 5.10 -21.92
N MET A 506 -16.94 5.62 -20.75
CA MET A 506 -16.02 6.34 -19.85
C MET A 506 -14.93 5.42 -19.29
N ALA A 507 -15.32 4.21 -18.87
CA ALA A 507 -14.39 3.20 -18.38
C ALA A 507 -13.46 2.71 -19.50
N ALA A 508 -13.98 2.54 -20.72
CA ALA A 508 -13.19 2.16 -21.89
C ALA A 508 -12.12 3.22 -22.22
N ALA A 509 -12.49 4.50 -22.26
CA ALA A 509 -11.54 5.60 -22.48
C ALA A 509 -10.46 5.63 -21.37
N ALA A 510 -10.86 5.59 -20.10
CA ALA A 510 -9.92 5.55 -18.98
C ALA A 510 -8.96 4.35 -19.06
N ASN A 511 -9.46 3.15 -19.38
CA ASN A 511 -8.68 1.93 -19.50
C ASN A 511 -7.56 2.04 -20.57
N GLU A 512 -7.80 2.68 -21.71
CA GLU A 512 -6.74 2.93 -22.71
C GLU A 512 -5.66 3.90 -22.20
N VAL A 513 -6.05 4.94 -21.45
CA VAL A 513 -5.09 5.85 -20.79
C VAL A 513 -4.24 5.09 -19.75
N TYR A 514 -4.85 4.21 -18.94
CA TYR A 514 -4.09 3.36 -18.03
C TYR A 514 -3.18 2.35 -18.75
N LYS A 515 -3.57 1.81 -19.91
CA LYS A 515 -2.67 0.99 -20.74
C LYS A 515 -1.48 1.82 -21.24
N ARG A 516 -1.69 3.07 -21.67
CA ARG A 516 -0.59 4.01 -22.02
C ARG A 516 0.33 4.24 -20.82
N ALA A 517 -0.22 4.49 -19.62
CA ALA A 517 0.59 4.64 -18.41
C ALA A 517 1.40 3.38 -18.07
N LYS A 518 0.84 2.18 -18.27
CA LYS A 518 1.56 0.90 -18.10
C LYS A 518 2.69 0.72 -19.11
N ALA A 519 2.50 1.16 -20.36
CA ALA A 519 3.55 1.16 -21.40
C ALA A 519 4.67 2.17 -21.14
N LEU A 520 4.41 3.19 -20.29
CA LEU A 520 5.39 4.14 -19.77
C LEU A 520 5.98 3.68 -18.42
N ASP A 521 6.04 2.37 -18.17
CA ASP A 521 6.57 1.74 -16.94
C ASP A 521 5.94 2.17 -15.61
N GLN A 522 4.72 2.73 -15.61
CA GLN A 522 4.05 3.17 -14.38
C GLN A 522 3.28 2.06 -13.64
N SER A 523 3.39 0.80 -14.07
CA SER A 523 2.61 -0.33 -13.55
C SER A 523 2.69 -0.54 -12.02
N ASP A 524 3.87 -0.30 -11.43
CA ASP A 524 4.16 -0.50 -10.00
C ASP A 524 4.14 0.80 -9.18
N ASN A 525 3.75 1.92 -9.78
CA ASN A 525 3.48 3.17 -9.08
C ASN A 525 2.01 3.27 -8.66
N ASP A 526 1.67 4.30 -7.89
CA ASP A 526 0.28 4.62 -7.55
C ASP A 526 -0.59 4.87 -8.78
N MET A 527 -1.90 4.65 -8.67
CA MET A 527 -2.86 4.96 -9.74
C MET A 527 -2.81 6.42 -10.22
N SER A 528 -2.44 7.38 -9.36
CA SER A 528 -2.19 8.78 -9.76
C SER A 528 -1.09 8.94 -10.81
N ALA A 529 -0.20 7.96 -10.99
CA ALA A 529 0.80 7.96 -12.05
C ALA A 529 0.20 7.87 -13.47
N VAL A 530 -1.12 7.65 -13.60
CA VAL A 530 -1.86 7.83 -14.87
C VAL A 530 -1.69 9.26 -15.43
N TYR A 531 -1.43 10.25 -14.56
CA TYR A 531 -0.98 11.59 -14.92
C TYR A 531 0.16 11.60 -15.95
N ARG A 532 1.12 10.67 -15.82
CA ARG A 532 2.27 10.57 -16.74
C ARG A 532 1.90 10.09 -18.14
N ALA A 533 0.69 9.57 -18.36
CA ALA A 533 0.16 9.30 -19.69
C ALA A 533 -0.35 10.55 -20.42
N TYR A 534 -0.49 11.70 -19.74
CA TYR A 534 -0.92 12.97 -20.36
C TYR A 534 0.23 13.95 -20.60
N ILE A 535 1.37 13.78 -19.93
CA ILE A 535 2.55 14.64 -20.12
C ILE A 535 3.04 14.54 -21.59
N HIS A 536 3.35 15.70 -22.16
CA HIS A 536 3.89 15.89 -23.52
C HIS A 536 5.42 15.76 -23.57
#